data_AF-A0A1Y1K0E5-F1
#
_entry.id   AF-A0A1Y1K0E5-F1
#
_cell.length_a   1.000
_cell.length_b   1.000
_cell.length_c   1.000
_cell.angle_alpha   90.00
_cell.angle_beta   90.00
_cell.angle_gamma   90.00
#
_symmetry.space_group_name_H-M   'P 1'
#
loop_
_entity.id
_entity.type
_entity.pdbx_description
1 polymer ?
#
loop_
_entity_poly.entity_id
_entity_poly.type
_entity_poly.pdbx_seq_one_letter_code
_entity_poly.pdbx_strand_id
1 'polypeptide(L)'
;MDALVLLSTLIVEVFAEVSKGNYALMPELFHLDDFDRCLMLGENALYCTFKMQLAPLDGAADLKVWETMQELNSSRKNFRHDWLRHGICVPFTCPNVVQNGSTNKIRQKGISDCYSAKLKGYGLKGHVTKIHCETEKSLYRVDYLDTIVA
;
A
#
# COMPACT_ATOMS: atom_id res chain seq x y z
N MET A 1 -13.28 56.29 -23.56
CA MET A 1 -12.00 56.52 -22.86
C MET A 1 -12.08 55.77 -21.54
N ASP A 2 -12.01 54.44 -21.57
CA ASP A 2 -10.78 53.60 -21.52
C ASP A 2 -10.54 53.18 -20.07
N ALA A 3 -10.20 51.96 -19.68
CA ALA A 3 -10.18 50.64 -20.30
C ALA A 3 -10.11 49.64 -19.13
N LEU A 4 -10.91 48.57 -19.13
CA LEU A 4 -10.89 47.54 -18.10
C LEU A 4 -9.83 46.49 -18.47
N VAL A 5 -8.69 46.49 -17.76
CA VAL A 5 -7.59 45.53 -18.00
C VAL A 5 -7.91 44.22 -17.30
N LEU A 6 -8.29 43.20 -18.06
CA LEU A 6 -8.40 41.81 -17.61
C LEU A 6 -7.01 41.16 -17.66
N LEU A 7 -6.36 40.99 -16.50
CA LEU A 7 -5.17 40.14 -16.38
C LEU A 7 -5.59 38.66 -16.45
N SER A 8 -5.40 38.03 -17.60
CA SER A 8 -5.47 36.57 -17.74
C SER A 8 -4.17 35.95 -17.21
N THR A 9 -4.20 35.38 -16.02
CA THR A 9 -3.10 34.56 -15.50
C THR A 9 -3.09 33.21 -16.23
N LEU A 10 -2.12 33.01 -17.11
CA LEU A 10 -1.79 31.71 -17.67
C LEU A 10 -1.23 30.83 -16.54
N ILE A 11 -2.04 29.90 -16.02
CA ILE A 11 -1.57 28.84 -15.14
C ILE A 11 -0.84 27.83 -16.03
N VAL A 12 0.49 27.93 -16.07
CA VAL A 12 1.34 26.87 -16.63
C VAL A 12 1.34 25.74 -15.62
N GLU A 13 0.59 24.65 -15.88
CA GLU A 13 0.77 23.40 -15.14
C GLU A 13 2.16 22.87 -15.46
N VAL A 14 3.12 23.09 -14.55
CA VAL A 14 4.42 22.43 -14.58
C VAL A 14 4.17 20.94 -14.32
N PHE A 15 4.25 20.12 -15.37
CA PHE A 15 4.29 18.68 -15.21
C PHE A 15 5.67 18.32 -14.65
N ALA A 16 5.70 17.83 -13.41
CA ALA A 16 6.90 17.26 -12.82
C ALA A 16 7.22 15.94 -13.53
N GLU A 17 8.17 15.96 -14.45
CA GLU A 17 8.68 14.75 -15.10
C GLU A 17 9.77 14.14 -14.20
N VAL A 18 9.36 13.26 -13.28
CA VAL A 18 10.33 12.52 -12.45
C VAL A 18 11.11 11.56 -13.34
N SER A 19 12.44 11.60 -13.25
CA SER A 19 13.29 10.69 -14.02
C SER A 19 12.95 9.22 -13.71
N LYS A 20 12.90 8.38 -14.76
CA LYS A 20 12.60 6.94 -14.62
C LYS A 20 13.48 6.24 -13.57
N GLY A 21 14.74 6.69 -13.45
CA GLY A 21 15.68 6.19 -12.45
C GLY A 21 15.26 6.47 -11.01
N ASN A 22 14.76 7.68 -10.71
CA ASN A 22 14.24 7.99 -9.38
C ASN A 22 12.93 7.25 -9.08
N TYR A 23 12.10 7.01 -10.11
CA TYR A 23 10.85 6.27 -9.95
C TYR A 23 11.09 4.80 -9.54
N ALA A 24 12.10 4.15 -10.14
CA ALA A 24 12.44 2.75 -9.85
C ALA A 24 13.01 2.53 -8.43
N LEU A 25 13.40 3.59 -7.73
CA LEU A 25 13.90 3.52 -6.35
C LEU A 25 12.77 3.47 -5.31
N MET A 26 11.53 3.75 -5.71
CA MET A 26 10.40 3.73 -4.79
C MET A 26 9.87 2.30 -4.59
N PRO A 27 9.35 1.96 -3.41
CA PRO A 27 8.60 0.73 -3.20
C PRO A 27 7.38 0.67 -4.13
N GLU A 28 7.02 -0.55 -4.49
CA GLU A 28 5.84 -0.83 -5.31
C GLU A 28 4.57 -0.31 -4.63
N LEU A 29 3.67 0.32 -5.40
CA LEU A 29 2.39 0.82 -4.86
C LEU A 29 1.36 -0.28 -4.65
N PHE A 30 1.41 -1.28 -5.53
CA PHE A 30 0.49 -2.39 -5.58
C PHE A 30 1.32 -3.66 -5.65
N HIS A 31 1.02 -4.58 -4.75
CA HIS A 31 1.65 -5.88 -4.69
C HIS A 31 0.61 -6.89 -4.26
N LEU A 32 0.55 -8.05 -4.89
CA LEU A 32 -0.34 -9.13 -4.51
C LEU A 32 0.49 -10.42 -4.56
N ASP A 33 0.64 -11.07 -3.41
CA ASP A 33 1.14 -12.45 -3.38
C ASP A 33 0.12 -13.38 -4.07
N ASP A 34 0.58 -14.56 -4.48
CA ASP A 34 -0.29 -15.60 -5.05
C ASP A 34 -1.29 -16.07 -3.99
N PHE A 35 -2.56 -15.68 -4.19
CA PHE A 35 -3.66 -15.95 -3.27
C PHE A 35 -3.96 -17.44 -3.18
N ASP A 36 -4.13 -18.11 -4.32
CA ASP A 36 -4.47 -19.52 -4.38
C ASP A 36 -3.37 -20.36 -3.73
N ARG A 37 -2.10 -20.02 -4.03
CA ARG A 37 -0.96 -20.66 -3.38
C ARG A 37 -0.93 -20.45 -1.88
N CYS A 38 -1.38 -19.29 -1.38
CA CYS A 38 -1.49 -19.06 0.04
C CYS A 38 -2.59 -19.91 0.67
N LEU A 39 -3.76 -20.02 0.03
CA LEU A 39 -4.87 -20.82 0.53
C LEU A 39 -4.58 -22.33 0.55
N MET A 40 -3.71 -22.82 -0.35
CA MET A 40 -3.21 -24.20 -0.32
C MET A 40 -2.43 -24.56 0.96
N LEU A 41 -2.11 -23.59 1.83
CA LEU A 41 -1.54 -23.86 3.17
C LEU A 41 -2.54 -24.43 4.19
N GLY A 42 -3.83 -24.52 3.84
CA GLY A 42 -4.87 -25.08 4.70
C GLY A 42 -5.03 -24.30 6.00
N GLU A 43 -4.96 -24.98 7.15
CA GLU A 43 -5.15 -24.36 8.48
C GLU A 43 -4.10 -23.28 8.82
N ASN A 44 -2.99 -23.24 8.07
CA ASN A 44 -1.94 -22.23 8.22
C ASN A 44 -2.12 -21.04 7.25
N ALA A 45 -3.13 -21.06 6.38
CA ALA A 45 -3.38 -20.01 5.42
C ALA A 45 -3.88 -18.73 6.10
N LEU A 46 -3.16 -17.63 5.88
CA LEU A 46 -3.65 -16.29 6.17
C LEU A 46 -3.18 -15.35 5.06
N TYR A 47 -4.12 -14.95 4.22
CA TYR A 47 -3.90 -13.94 3.21
C TYR A 47 -4.48 -12.61 3.71
N CYS A 48 -3.70 -11.54 3.70
CA CYS A 48 -4.18 -10.23 4.14
C CYS A 48 -3.98 -9.19 3.05
N THR A 49 -5.06 -8.51 2.67
CA THR A 49 -5.01 -7.27 1.89
C THR A 49 -5.07 -6.07 2.82
N PHE A 50 -4.26 -5.05 2.54
CA PHE A 50 -4.16 -3.90 3.41
C PHE A 50 -3.74 -2.63 2.68
N LYS A 51 -4.10 -1.51 3.29
CA LYS A 51 -3.69 -0.18 2.86
C LYS A 51 -2.75 0.42 3.90
N MET A 52 -1.54 0.79 3.49
CA MET A 52 -0.51 1.32 4.37
C MET A 52 -0.14 2.75 3.98
N GLN A 53 -0.07 3.63 4.97
CA GLN A 53 0.42 4.99 4.78
C GLN A 53 1.89 5.05 5.13
N LEU A 54 2.69 5.64 4.23
CA LEU A 54 4.13 5.80 4.40
C LEU A 54 4.48 7.14 5.03
N ALA A 55 5.63 7.17 5.68
CA ALA A 55 6.24 8.34 6.28
C ALA A 55 7.77 8.20 6.22
N PRO A 56 8.52 9.31 6.25
CA PRO A 56 9.97 9.23 6.33
C PRO A 56 10.39 8.58 7.65
N LEU A 57 11.46 7.80 7.63
CA LEU A 57 12.04 7.23 8.84
C LEU A 57 12.66 8.35 9.69
N ASP A 58 12.46 8.28 11.02
CA ASP A 58 12.95 9.32 11.92
C ASP A 58 14.49 9.35 11.89
N GLY A 59 15.07 10.53 11.67
CA GLY A 59 16.52 10.71 11.59
C GLY A 59 17.16 10.09 10.34
N ALA A 60 16.39 9.79 9.29
CA ALA A 60 16.95 9.35 8.02
C ALA A 60 17.94 10.38 7.45
N ALA A 61 19.13 9.93 7.09
CA ALA A 61 20.18 10.77 6.51
C ALA A 61 19.90 11.14 5.04
N ASP A 62 19.14 10.31 4.33
CA ASP A 62 18.72 10.52 2.94
C ASP A 62 17.19 10.46 2.85
N LEU A 63 16.59 11.53 2.33
CA LEU A 63 15.15 11.70 2.14
C LEU A 63 14.76 11.68 0.66
N LYS A 64 15.67 11.40 -0.27
CA LYS A 64 15.44 11.50 -1.71
C LYS A 64 14.21 10.71 -2.17
N VAL A 65 14.02 9.49 -1.67
CA VAL A 65 12.85 8.66 -2.00
C VAL A 65 11.56 9.34 -1.52
N TRP A 66 11.55 9.84 -0.28
CA TRP A 66 10.40 10.53 0.29
C TRP A 66 10.08 11.83 -0.48
N GLU A 67 11.07 12.65 -0.78
CA GLU A 67 10.91 13.89 -1.55
C GLU A 67 10.35 13.62 -2.95
N THR A 68 10.87 12.59 -3.61
CA THR A 68 10.37 12.14 -4.93
C THR A 68 8.90 11.73 -4.86
N MET A 69 8.49 10.99 -3.81
CA MET A 69 7.08 10.65 -3.60
C MET A 69 6.23 11.90 -3.43
N GLN A 70 6.69 12.87 -2.66
CA GLN A 70 5.93 14.10 -2.40
C GLN A 70 5.77 14.97 -3.65
N GLU A 71 6.80 15.04 -4.49
CA GLU A 71 6.74 15.68 -5.81
C GLU A 71 5.67 15.01 -6.68
N LEU A 72 5.68 13.68 -6.78
CA LEU A 72 4.67 12.93 -7.56
C LEU A 72 3.25 13.13 -7.01
N ASN A 73 3.11 13.13 -5.68
CA ASN A 73 1.84 13.30 -4.98
C ASN A 73 1.23 14.69 -5.16
N SER A 74 2.02 15.69 -5.54
CA SER A 74 1.53 17.06 -5.78
C SER A 74 0.55 17.13 -6.97
N SER A 75 0.68 16.19 -7.92
CA SER A 75 -0.21 16.06 -9.07
C SER A 75 -1.35 15.09 -8.78
N ARG A 76 -2.59 15.55 -8.97
CA ARG A 76 -3.79 14.69 -8.86
C ARG A 76 -3.90 13.65 -9.97
N LYS A 77 -3.08 13.75 -11.02
CA LYS A 77 -3.02 12.80 -12.14
C LYS A 77 -2.20 11.55 -11.79
N ASN A 78 -1.38 11.63 -10.75
CA ASN A 78 -0.57 10.52 -10.28
C ASN A 78 -1.30 9.74 -9.19
N PHE A 79 -1.05 8.43 -9.13
CA PHE A 79 -1.36 7.69 -7.92
C PHE A 79 -0.54 8.25 -6.77
N ARG A 80 -1.11 8.23 -5.56
CA ARG A 80 -0.38 8.63 -4.37
C ARG A 80 0.67 7.59 -4.01
N HIS A 81 1.94 7.96 -4.08
CA HIS A 81 3.07 7.09 -3.78
C HIS A 81 3.35 6.90 -2.30
N ASP A 82 2.69 7.66 -1.43
CA ASP A 82 2.73 7.49 0.02
C ASP A 82 1.64 6.54 0.57
N TRP A 83 0.88 5.89 -0.32
CA TRP A 83 -0.14 4.91 0.03
C TRP A 83 0.04 3.58 -0.70
N LEU A 84 0.54 2.57 0.02
CA LEU A 84 0.67 1.21 -0.50
C LEU A 84 -0.67 0.47 -0.38
N ARG A 85 -0.96 -0.38 -1.37
CA ARG A 85 -2.13 -1.27 -1.40
C ARG A 85 -1.66 -2.69 -1.71
N HIS A 86 -1.38 -3.45 -0.67
CA HIS A 86 -0.73 -4.75 -0.79
C HIS A 86 -1.64 -5.88 -0.34
N GLY A 87 -1.47 -7.05 -0.95
CA GLY A 87 -2.02 -8.33 -0.54
C GLY A 87 -0.87 -9.28 -0.32
N ILE A 88 -0.80 -9.91 0.86
CA ILE A 88 0.29 -10.81 1.20
C ILE A 88 -0.20 -12.13 1.75
N CYS A 89 0.54 -13.19 1.46
CA CYS A 89 0.50 -14.41 2.23
C CYS A 89 1.33 -14.22 3.49
N VAL A 90 0.67 -13.99 4.63
CA VAL A 90 1.35 -13.65 5.89
C VAL A 90 2.38 -14.71 6.30
N PRO A 91 2.11 -16.03 6.22
CA PRO A 91 3.10 -17.05 6.56
C PRO A 91 4.41 -16.97 5.76
N PHE A 92 4.38 -16.52 4.51
CA PHE A 92 5.58 -16.38 3.68
C PHE A 92 6.23 -15.01 3.83
N THR A 93 5.41 -13.95 3.81
CA THR A 93 5.89 -12.58 3.69
C THR A 93 6.21 -11.95 5.05
N CYS A 94 5.49 -12.34 6.10
CA CYS A 94 5.65 -11.85 7.48
C CYS A 94 5.42 -12.98 8.50
N PRO A 95 6.30 -14.00 8.56
CA PRO A 95 6.06 -15.25 9.30
C PRO A 95 5.85 -15.06 10.81
N ASN A 96 6.38 -13.98 11.39
CA ASN A 96 6.29 -13.69 12.83
C ASN A 96 4.95 -13.05 13.25
N VAL A 97 4.02 -12.81 12.32
CA VAL A 97 2.70 -12.26 12.64
C VAL A 97 1.77 -13.39 13.09
N VAL A 98 1.05 -13.15 14.19
CA VAL A 98 0.14 -14.14 14.81
C VAL A 98 -1.03 -14.46 13.87
N GLN A 99 -1.11 -15.72 13.44
CA GLN A 99 -2.06 -16.20 12.43
C GLN A 99 -3.47 -16.44 13.00
N ASN A 100 -3.59 -17.23 14.07
CA ASN A 100 -4.85 -17.79 14.55
C ASN A 100 -5.42 -17.08 15.79
N GLY A 101 -6.73 -16.86 15.81
CA GLY A 101 -7.47 -16.28 16.94
C GLY A 101 -7.16 -14.80 17.23
N SER A 102 -6.30 -14.15 16.45
CA SER A 102 -5.90 -12.76 16.64
C SER A 102 -6.91 -11.78 16.01
N THR A 103 -7.17 -10.66 16.69
CA THR A 103 -8.01 -9.59 16.14
C THR A 103 -7.30 -8.89 14.97
N ASN A 104 -8.08 -8.26 14.08
CA ASN A 104 -7.52 -7.45 12.99
C ASN A 104 -6.55 -6.36 13.50
N LYS A 105 -6.74 -5.83 14.72
CA LYS A 105 -5.81 -4.87 15.32
C LYS A 105 -4.43 -5.46 15.60
N ILE A 106 -4.37 -6.69 16.09
CA ILE A 106 -3.10 -7.40 16.36
C ILE A 106 -2.38 -7.67 15.04
N ARG A 107 -3.10 -8.16 14.02
CA ARG A 107 -2.56 -8.41 12.68
C ARG A 107 -2.07 -7.12 12.01
N GLN A 108 -2.87 -6.06 12.08
CA GLN A 108 -2.53 -4.73 11.58
C GLN A 108 -1.22 -4.22 12.19
N LYS A 109 -1.05 -4.36 13.51
CA LYS A 109 0.20 -3.98 14.18
C LYS A 109 1.37 -4.85 13.68
N GLY A 110 1.22 -6.17 13.71
CA GLY A 110 2.28 -7.09 13.28
C GLY A 110 2.73 -6.88 11.82
N ILE A 111 1.79 -6.64 10.91
CA ILE A 111 2.08 -6.33 9.50
C ILE A 111 2.71 -4.94 9.38
N SER A 112 2.23 -3.94 10.13
CA SER A 112 2.87 -2.61 10.16
C SER A 112 4.33 -2.67 10.58
N ASP A 113 4.63 -3.47 11.61
CA ASP A 113 5.99 -3.64 12.14
C ASP A 113 6.87 -4.39 11.12
N CYS A 114 6.36 -5.49 10.55
CA CYS A 114 7.03 -6.26 9.50
C CYS A 114 7.38 -5.39 8.28
N TYR A 115 6.41 -4.65 7.75
CA TYR A 115 6.60 -3.80 6.58
C TYR A 115 7.49 -2.59 6.88
N SER A 116 7.33 -1.96 8.05
CA SER A 116 8.23 -0.89 8.47
C SER A 116 9.68 -1.36 8.52
N ALA A 117 9.95 -2.59 8.96
CA ALA A 117 11.30 -3.15 8.94
C ALA A 117 11.85 -3.30 7.51
N LYS A 118 11.03 -3.78 6.55
CA LYS A 118 11.42 -3.88 5.13
C LYS A 118 11.68 -2.51 4.49
N LEU A 119 10.87 -1.52 4.86
CA LEU A 119 10.92 -0.17 4.30
C LEU A 119 12.09 0.68 4.82
N LYS A 120 12.78 0.26 5.88
CA LYS A 120 13.97 0.95 6.40
C LYS A 120 15.05 1.15 5.34
N GLY A 121 15.23 0.19 4.43
CA GLY A 121 16.20 0.29 3.34
C GLY A 121 15.92 1.45 2.37
N TYR A 122 14.67 1.92 2.32
CA TYR A 122 14.23 3.08 1.54
C TYR A 122 14.26 4.40 2.34
N GLY A 123 14.67 4.36 3.61
CA GLY A 123 14.53 5.50 4.51
C GLY A 123 13.07 5.78 4.90
N LEU A 124 12.21 4.77 4.84
CA LEU A 124 10.77 4.91 5.08
C LEU A 124 10.29 4.03 6.24
N LYS A 125 9.19 4.44 6.84
CA LYS A 125 8.36 3.64 7.74
C LYS A 125 6.90 3.75 7.31
N GLY A 126 6.02 2.97 7.89
CA GLY A 126 4.60 3.23 7.68
C GLY A 126 3.69 2.51 8.63
N HIS A 127 2.41 2.73 8.44
CA HIS A 127 1.37 2.19 9.29
C HIS A 127 0.21 1.66 8.45
N VAL A 128 -0.18 0.42 8.70
CA VAL A 128 -1.38 -0.16 8.09
C VAL A 128 -2.59 0.56 8.65
N THR A 129 -3.43 1.12 7.78
CA THR A 129 -4.64 1.88 8.15
C THR A 129 -5.92 1.09 8.00
N LYS A 130 -5.92 0.14 7.06
CA LYS A 130 -7.05 -0.76 6.75
C LYS A 130 -6.49 -2.12 6.43
N ILE A 131 -7.14 -3.17 6.93
CA ILE A 131 -6.73 -4.55 6.69
C ILE A 131 -7.98 -5.43 6.56
N HIS A 132 -7.92 -6.36 5.63
CA HIS A 132 -8.84 -7.47 5.48
C HIS A 132 -8.01 -8.75 5.37
N CYS A 133 -8.41 -9.80 6.08
CA CYS A 133 -7.69 -11.07 6.05
C CYS A 133 -8.65 -12.23 5.85
N GLU A 134 -8.19 -13.19 5.07
CA GLU A 134 -8.91 -14.38 4.65
C GLU A 134 -8.06 -15.60 5.00
N THR A 135 -8.71 -16.69 5.37
CA THR A 135 -8.09 -17.99 5.61
C THR A 135 -8.65 -18.99 4.60
N GLU A 136 -8.24 -20.26 4.68
CA GLU A 136 -8.81 -21.36 3.89
C GLU A 136 -10.34 -21.46 4.01
N LYS A 137 -10.91 -21.01 5.13
CA LYS A 137 -12.36 -21.01 5.34
C LYS A 137 -12.96 -19.71 4.83
N SER A 138 -13.81 -19.82 3.81
CA SER A 138 -14.61 -18.70 3.33
C SER A 138 -15.44 -18.09 4.47
N LEU A 139 -15.40 -16.76 4.58
CA LEU A 139 -16.28 -16.00 5.47
C LEU A 139 -17.73 -16.00 4.96
N TYR A 140 -17.92 -16.26 3.66
CA TYR A 140 -19.23 -16.35 3.04
C TYR A 140 -19.74 -17.78 3.19
N ARG A 141 -20.94 -17.90 3.74
CA ARG A 141 -21.67 -19.17 3.69
C ARG A 141 -22.12 -19.38 2.26
N VAL A 142 -21.89 -20.57 1.74
CA VAL A 142 -22.49 -21.02 0.49
C VAL A 142 -24.01 -20.91 0.66
N ASP A 143 -24.63 -20.10 -0.17
CA ASP A 143 -26.09 -19.94 -0.19
C ASP A 143 -26.72 -20.62 -1.41
N TYR A 144 -28.04 -20.50 -1.53
CA TYR A 144 -28.76 -21.17 -2.61
C TYR A 144 -28.42 -20.59 -3.99
N LEU A 145 -28.02 -19.31 -4.07
CA LEU A 145 -27.61 -18.68 -5.32
C LEU A 145 -26.27 -19.26 -5.79
N ASP A 146 -25.36 -19.54 -4.87
CA ASP A 146 -24.08 -20.17 -5.17
C ASP A 146 -24.25 -21.59 -5.75
N THR A 147 -25.32 -22.29 -5.37
CA THR A 147 -25.60 -23.67 -5.83
C THR A 147 -26.23 -23.72 -7.22
N ILE A 148 -27.04 -22.72 -7.60
CA ILE A 148 -27.76 -22.71 -8.89
C ILE A 148 -26.83 -22.40 -10.07
N VAL A 149 -25.70 -21.73 -9.81
CA VAL A 149 -24.75 -21.28 -10.83
C VAL A 149 -23.60 -22.30 -11.04
N ALA A 150 -23.52 -23.35 -10.21
CA ALA A 150 -22.46 -24.37 -10.23
C ALA A 150 -22.70 -25.50 -11.23
#